data_AF-A0A7J7LJ28-F1
#
_entry.id   AF-A0A7J7LJ28-F1
#
_cell.length_a   1.000
_cell.length_b   1.000
_cell.length_c   1.000
_cell.angle_alpha   90.00
_cell.angle_beta   90.00
_cell.angle_gamma   90.00
#
_symmetry.space_group_name_H-M   'P 1'
#
loop_
_entity.id
_entity.type
_entity.pdbx_description
1 polymer ?
#
loop_
_entity_poly.entity_id
_entity_poly.type
_entity_poly.pdbx_seq_one_letter_code
_entity_poly.pdbx_strand_id
1 'polypeptide(L)'
;MIRYVCKERQIYPWWVFIIRLNDGHTLTLKNGHFIHKCSGKNDTLNKNTNPIWVVKNMENLIRDASTTKPMQISDIVYKRFGVRVSYYTAWNARNMVMEKIVGSYDKGYALCPELCVEI
;
A
#
# COMPACT_ATOMS: atom_id res chain seq x y z
N MET A 1 -11.43 -16.98 -28.50
CA MET A 1 -11.26 -15.51 -28.48
C MET A 1 -10.85 -15.10 -27.09
N ILE A 2 -9.79 -14.30 -26.93
CA ILE A 2 -9.24 -13.93 -25.62
C ILE A 2 -9.20 -12.41 -25.52
N ARG A 3 -9.69 -11.87 -24.41
CA ARG A 3 -9.63 -10.45 -24.10
C ARG A 3 -8.64 -10.23 -22.97
N TYR A 4 -7.62 -9.42 -23.22
CA TYR A 4 -6.70 -8.95 -22.18
C TYR A 4 -7.10 -7.52 -21.78
N VAL A 5 -7.11 -7.25 -20.48
CA VAL A 5 -7.50 -5.96 -19.91
C VAL A 5 -6.50 -5.58 -18.83
N CYS A 6 -6.18 -4.29 -18.73
CA CYS A 6 -5.35 -3.78 -17.65
C CYS A 6 -6.06 -3.93 -16.29
N LYS A 7 -5.31 -4.29 -15.25
CA LYS A 7 -5.85 -4.43 -13.89
C LYS A 7 -6.33 -3.09 -13.31
N GLU A 8 -5.74 -1.97 -13.71
CA GLU A 8 -6.13 -0.62 -13.29
C GLU A 8 -7.17 0.01 -14.23
N ARG A 9 -8.25 -0.74 -14.51
CA ARG A 9 -9.30 -0.36 -15.47
C ARG A 9 -10.01 0.94 -15.14
N GLN A 10 -10.06 1.32 -13.87
CA GLN A 10 -10.72 2.57 -13.44
C GLN A 10 -9.98 3.82 -13.92
N ILE A 11 -8.67 3.74 -14.17
CA ILE A 11 -7.83 4.89 -14.49
C ILE A 11 -7.40 4.86 -15.96
N TYR A 12 -7.18 3.66 -16.52
CA TYR A 12 -6.72 3.50 -17.90
C TYR A 12 -7.57 2.50 -18.70
N PRO A 13 -8.22 2.91 -19.80
CA PRO A 13 -9.09 2.05 -20.61
C PRO A 13 -8.31 1.15 -21.59
N TRP A 14 -7.20 0.55 -21.17
CA TRP A 14 -6.41 -0.35 -22.03
C TRP A 14 -6.98 -1.77 -22.08
N TRP A 15 -7.14 -2.28 -23.30
CA TRP A 15 -7.52 -3.67 -23.55
C TRP A 15 -7.14 -4.07 -24.97
N VAL A 16 -6.91 -5.38 -25.19
CA VAL A 16 -6.68 -5.95 -26.51
C VAL A 16 -7.51 -7.22 -26.68
N PHE A 17 -8.06 -7.38 -27.89
CA PHE A 17 -8.71 -8.60 -28.35
C PHE A 17 -7.77 -9.40 -29.22
N ILE A 18 -7.63 -10.67 -28.87
CA ILE A 18 -6.77 -11.62 -29.56
C ILE A 18 -7.63 -12.81 -30.00
N ILE A 19 -7.42 -13.25 -31.24
CA ILE A 19 -7.99 -14.48 -31.77
C ILE A 19 -6.86 -15.49 -31.96
N ARG A 20 -7.15 -16.75 -31.65
CA ARG A 20 -6.26 -17.87 -31.96
C ARG A 20 -6.58 -18.35 -33.36
N LEU A 21 -5.59 -18.44 -34.24
CA LEU A 21 -5.77 -18.91 -35.60
C LEU A 21 -5.98 -20.43 -35.62
N ASN A 22 -6.44 -20.94 -36.77
CA ASN A 22 -6.81 -22.35 -36.95
C ASN A 22 -5.62 -23.30 -36.80
N ASP A 23 -4.40 -22.81 -36.92
CA ASP A 23 -3.16 -23.57 -36.67
C ASP A 23 -2.96 -23.90 -35.19
N GLY A 24 -3.77 -23.34 -34.29
CA GLY A 24 -3.73 -23.60 -32.86
C GLY A 24 -2.50 -23.02 -32.14
N HIS A 25 -1.54 -22.41 -32.83
CA HIS A 25 -0.29 -21.94 -32.21
C HIS A 25 -0.05 -20.45 -32.41
N THR A 26 -0.70 -19.82 -33.38
CA THR A 26 -0.56 -18.38 -33.60
C THR A 26 -1.74 -17.61 -33.03
N LEU A 27 -1.41 -16.44 -32.50
CA LEU A 27 -2.33 -15.48 -31.93
C LEU A 27 -2.28 -14.21 -32.78
N THR A 28 -3.43 -13.78 -33.29
CA THR A 28 -3.55 -12.53 -34.07
C THR A 28 -4.33 -11.50 -33.28
N LEU A 29 -3.79 -10.28 -33.27
CA LEU A 29 -4.41 -9.14 -32.62
C LEU A 29 -5.54 -8.61 -33.52
N LYS A 30 -6.79 -8.65 -33.03
CA LYS A 30 -7.96 -8.27 -33.82
C LYS A 30 -8.28 -6.79 -33.70
N ASN A 31 -8.35 -6.29 -32.46
CA ASN A 31 -8.72 -4.92 -32.14
C ASN A 31 -8.25 -4.60 -30.71
N GLY A 32 -8.04 -3.33 -30.38
CA GLY A 32 -7.60 -2.94 -29.06
C GLY A 32 -7.54 -1.44 -28.86
N HIS A 33 -7.56 -1.04 -27.61
CA HIS A 33 -7.17 0.29 -27.18
C HIS A 33 -5.74 0.24 -26.66
N PHE A 34 -4.79 0.68 -27.49
CA PHE A 34 -3.35 0.48 -27.26
C PHE A 34 -2.68 1.52 -26.37
N ILE A 35 -3.38 2.62 -26.03
CA ILE A 35 -2.82 3.65 -25.16
C ILE A 35 -2.83 3.10 -23.73
N HIS A 36 -1.65 2.76 -23.23
CA HIS A 36 -1.40 2.29 -21.87
C HIS A 36 -0.42 3.24 -21.18
N LYS A 37 -0.88 3.97 -20.17
CA LYS A 37 -0.02 4.82 -19.33
C LYS A 37 0.12 4.32 -17.90
N CYS A 38 -0.44 3.15 -17.56
CA CYS A 38 -0.26 2.62 -16.21
C CYS A 38 1.21 2.18 -16.04
N SER A 39 1.79 2.47 -14.89
CA SER A 39 3.19 2.17 -14.56
C SER A 39 3.47 0.67 -14.38
N GLY A 40 2.55 -0.19 -14.78
CA GLY A 40 2.57 -1.62 -14.49
C GLY A 40 2.31 -1.89 -13.01
N LYS A 41 2.06 -3.16 -12.69
CA LYS A 41 1.98 -3.59 -11.29
C LYS A 41 3.42 -3.64 -10.78
N ASN A 42 3.88 -2.59 -10.10
CA ASN A 42 5.06 -2.69 -9.23
C ASN A 42 4.69 -3.61 -8.05
N ASP A 43 4.66 -4.92 -8.30
CA ASP A 43 4.49 -5.95 -7.27
C ASP A 43 5.72 -6.03 -6.36
N THR A 44 6.82 -5.40 -6.76
CA THR A 44 7.95 -5.11 -5.88
C THR A 44 7.59 -3.95 -4.96
N LEU A 45 7.25 -4.28 -3.71
CA LEU A 45 7.34 -3.34 -2.59
C LEU A 45 8.71 -2.67 -2.66
N ASN A 46 8.73 -1.35 -2.79
CA ASN A 46 9.98 -0.61 -2.81
C ASN A 46 10.67 -0.82 -1.45
N LYS A 47 11.84 -1.48 -1.46
CA LYS A 47 12.60 -1.80 -0.23
C LYS A 47 12.99 -0.54 0.55
N ASN A 48 13.04 0.62 -0.13
CA ASN A 48 13.32 1.90 0.51
C ASN A 48 12.11 2.48 1.25
N THR A 49 10.92 1.89 1.08
CA THR A 49 9.68 2.31 1.73
C THR A 49 9.50 1.56 3.05
N ASN A 50 10.46 1.77 3.94
CA ASN A 50 10.45 1.22 5.30
C ASN A 50 9.52 2.05 6.22
N PRO A 51 9.19 1.56 7.43
CA PRO A 51 8.31 2.28 8.36
C PRO A 51 8.83 3.68 8.71
N ILE A 52 10.15 3.85 8.85
CA ILE A 52 10.80 5.13 9.18
C ILE A 52 10.50 6.17 8.08
N TRP A 53 10.60 5.78 6.81
CA TRP A 53 10.27 6.65 5.69
C TRP A 53 8.79 7.04 5.69
N VAL A 54 7.90 6.10 6.01
CA VAL A 54 6.46 6.39 6.11
C VAL A 54 6.21 7.40 7.23
N VAL A 55 6.81 7.21 8.42
CA VAL A 55 6.72 8.17 9.52
C VAL A 55 7.21 9.55 9.08
N LYS A 56 8.40 9.65 8.48
CA LYS A 56 8.97 10.93 8.04
C LYS A 56 8.04 11.73 7.11
N ASN A 57 7.28 11.05 6.25
CA ASN A 57 6.41 11.68 5.26
C ASN A 57 4.94 11.83 5.71
N MET A 58 4.51 11.06 6.72
CA MET A 58 3.11 10.94 7.12
C MET A 58 2.86 11.27 8.61
N GLU A 59 3.88 11.65 9.39
CA GLU A 59 3.78 11.87 10.84
C GLU A 59 2.64 12.82 11.22
N ASN A 60 2.55 13.99 10.58
CA ASN A 60 1.49 14.96 10.88
C ASN A 60 0.09 14.38 10.61
N LEU A 61 -0.07 13.68 9.49
CA LEU A 61 -1.35 13.12 9.07
C LEU A 61 -1.81 12.00 10.03
N ILE A 62 -0.86 11.19 10.52
CA ILE A 62 -1.13 10.14 11.51
C ILE A 62 -1.42 10.74 12.89
N ARG A 63 -0.76 11.85 13.27
CA ARG A 63 -1.01 12.59 14.52
C ARG A 63 -2.41 13.19 14.54
N ASP A 64 -2.80 13.87 13.47
CA ASP A 64 -4.09 14.58 13.37
C ASP A 64 -5.27 13.59 13.35
N ALA A 65 -5.07 12.42 12.76
CA ALA A 65 -6.09 11.39 12.63
C ALA A 65 -5.69 10.14 13.43
N SER A 66 -5.77 10.24 14.76
CA SER A 66 -5.35 9.19 15.69
C SER A 66 -6.08 7.84 15.51
N THR A 67 -7.26 7.86 14.87
CA THR A 67 -8.08 6.70 14.55
C THR A 67 -7.78 6.07 13.18
N THR A 68 -6.81 6.60 12.43
CA THR A 68 -6.49 6.11 11.08
C THR A 68 -6.03 4.65 11.13
N LYS A 69 -6.69 3.81 10.35
CA LYS A 69 -6.36 2.39 10.22
C LYS A 69 -5.10 2.22 9.34
N PRO A 70 -4.23 1.23 9.60
CA PRO A 70 -3.03 0.97 8.78
C PRO A 70 -3.32 0.83 7.28
N MET A 71 -4.46 0.22 6.94
CA MET A 71 -4.89 0.07 5.54
C MET A 71 -5.17 1.42 4.87
N GLN A 72 -5.77 2.38 5.59
CA GLN A 72 -5.98 3.73 5.09
C GLN A 72 -4.64 4.46 4.90
N ILE A 73 -3.67 4.26 5.80
CA ILE A 73 -2.32 4.82 5.64
C ILE A 73 -1.69 4.31 4.34
N SER A 74 -1.78 3.00 4.08
CA SER A 74 -1.30 2.41 2.83
C SER A 74 -1.94 3.04 1.60
N ASP A 75 -3.26 3.23 1.61
CA ASP A 75 -3.98 3.85 0.50
C ASP A 75 -3.59 5.31 0.28
N ILE A 76 -3.40 6.08 1.37
CA ILE A 76 -2.97 7.49 1.26
C ILE A 76 -1.55 7.57 0.72
N VAL A 77 -0.65 6.70 1.20
CA VAL A 77 0.74 6.63 0.69
C VAL A 77 0.74 6.30 -0.80
N TYR A 78 -0.08 5.35 -1.23
CA TYR A 78 -0.22 5.03 -2.65
C TYR A 78 -0.74 6.21 -3.47
N LYS A 79 -1.80 6.89 -2.99
CA LYS A 79 -2.38 8.05 -3.68
C LYS A 79 -1.41 9.23 -3.77
N ARG A 80 -0.61 9.47 -2.72
CA ARG A 80 0.26 10.65 -2.63
C ARG A 80 1.62 10.44 -3.29
N PHE A 81 2.19 9.25 -3.18
CA PHE A 81 3.56 8.96 -3.61
C PHE A 81 3.65 7.93 -4.74
N GLY A 82 2.53 7.28 -5.12
CA GLY A 82 2.52 6.22 -6.13
C GLY A 82 3.23 4.94 -5.70
N VAL A 83 3.57 4.81 -4.41
CA VAL A 83 4.31 3.67 -3.87
C VAL A 83 3.39 2.82 -3.01
N ARG A 84 3.41 1.50 -3.23
CA ARG A 84 2.70 0.55 -2.38
C ARG A 84 3.54 0.24 -1.14
N VAL A 85 2.90 0.26 0.03
CA VAL A 85 3.48 -0.20 1.29
C VAL A 85 2.74 -1.44 1.78
N SER A 86 3.45 -2.30 2.52
CA SER A 86 2.82 -3.45 3.14
C SER A 86 1.94 -3.01 4.31
N TYR A 87 0.97 -3.84 4.68
CA TYR A 87 0.16 -3.63 5.89
C TYR A 87 1.06 -3.50 7.14
N TYR A 88 2.03 -4.39 7.30
CA TYR A 88 2.96 -4.37 8.44
C TYR A 88 3.80 -3.09 8.49
N THR A 89 4.24 -2.58 7.33
CA THR A 89 4.96 -1.31 7.24
C THR A 89 4.09 -0.16 7.74
N ALA A 90 2.83 -0.10 7.29
CA ALA A 90 1.89 0.94 7.68
C ALA A 90 1.50 0.84 9.17
N TRP A 91 1.33 -0.38 9.69
CA TRP A 91 1.05 -0.63 11.10
C TRP A 91 2.22 -0.21 12.00
N ASN A 92 3.45 -0.61 11.65
CA ASN A 92 4.65 -0.19 12.38
C ASN A 92 4.81 1.32 12.37
N ALA A 93 4.63 1.98 11.22
CA ALA A 93 4.71 3.43 11.13
C ALA A 93 3.67 4.13 12.03
N ARG A 94 2.44 3.61 12.07
CA ARG A 94 1.41 4.09 13.00
C ARG A 94 1.85 3.95 14.45
N ASN A 95 2.34 2.78 14.84
CA ASN A 95 2.78 2.53 16.22
C ASN A 95 3.93 3.45 16.63
N MET A 96 4.92 3.65 15.75
CA MET A 96 6.02 4.58 16.00
C MET A 96 5.54 6.01 16.26
N VAL A 97 4.51 6.47 15.53
CA VAL A 97 3.91 7.79 15.78
C VAL A 97 3.14 7.80 17.09
N MET A 98 2.35 6.75 17.36
CA MET A 98 1.58 6.65 18.61
C MET A 98 2.47 6.62 19.85
N GLU A 99 3.59 5.90 19.79
CA GLU A 99 4.58 5.84 20.86
C GLU A 99 5.17 7.22 21.17
N LYS A 100 5.32 8.10 20.18
CA LYS A 100 5.74 9.49 20.40
C LYS A 100 4.65 10.36 21.03
N ILE A 101 3.37 10.04 20.83
CA ILE A 101 2.24 10.85 21.35
C ILE A 101 1.86 10.40 22.76
N VAL A 102 1.60 9.11 22.92
CA VAL A 102 1.02 8.52 24.15
C VAL A 102 2.11 7.94 25.06
N GLY A 103 3.31 7.74 24.54
CA GLY A 103 4.40 7.06 25.23
C GLY A 103 4.49 5.59 24.83
N SER A 104 5.57 4.95 25.28
CA SER A 104 5.87 3.55 24.96
C SER A 104 5.09 2.60 25.86
N TYR A 105 4.52 1.56 25.26
CA TYR A 105 3.85 0.49 25.99
C TYR A 105 4.81 -0.19 26.98
N ASP A 106 6.05 -0.46 26.56
CA ASP A 106 7.06 -1.12 27.41
C ASP A 106 7.37 -0.29 28.67
N LYS A 107 7.46 1.03 28.51
CA LYS A 107 7.65 1.95 29.65
C LYS A 107 6.44 1.96 30.58
N GLY A 108 5.22 1.87 30.04
CA GLY A 108 4.01 1.77 30.85
C GLY A 108 3.96 0.47 31.67
N TYR A 109 4.29 -0.66 31.06
CA TYR A 109 4.33 -1.94 31.76
C TYR A 109 5.46 -2.04 32.79
N ALA A 110 6.59 -1.37 32.57
CA ALA A 110 7.67 -1.29 33.55
C ALA A 110 7.23 -0.67 34.89
N LEU A 111 6.21 0.18 34.89
CA LEU A 111 5.64 0.80 36.10
C LEU A 111 4.62 -0.10 36.82
N CYS A 112 4.20 -1.21 36.19
CA CYS A 112 3.16 -2.08 36.74
C CYS A 112 3.55 -2.72 38.09
N PRO A 113 4.79 -3.22 38.31
CA PRO A 113 5.19 -3.78 39.60
C PRO A 113 5.14 -2.75 40.74
N GLU A 114 5.50 -1.49 40.47
CA GLU A 114 5.47 -0.41 41.47
C GLU A 114 4.02 -0.06 41.86
N LEU A 115 3.12 0.01 40.87
CA LEU A 115 1.69 0.26 41.10
C LEU A 115 0.99 -0.87 41.87
N CYS A 116 1.49 -2.10 41.82
CA CYS A 116 0.92 -3.22 42.59
C CYS A 116 1.27 -3.20 44.08
N VAL A 117 2.31 -2.45 44.48
CA VAL A 117 2.75 -2.35 45.89
C VAL A 117 2.02 -1.24 46.65
N GLU A 118 1.42 -0.28 45.92
CA GLU A 118 0.65 0.83 46.50
C GLU A 118 -0.82 0.50 46.82
N ILE A 119 -1.23 -0.78 46.75
CA ILE A 119 -2.60 -1.27 47.03
C ILE A 119 -2.69 -1.88 48.43
#